data_AF-A0AAD6TV54-F1
#
_entry.id   AF-A0AAD6TV54-F1
#
_cell.length_a   1.000
_cell.length_b   1.000
_cell.length_c   1.000
_cell.angle_alpha   90.00
_cell.angle_beta   90.00
_cell.angle_gamma   90.00
#
_symmetry.space_group_name_H-M   'P 1'
#
loop_
_entity.id
_entity.type
_entity.pdbx_description
1 polymer ?
#
loop_
_entity_poly.entity_id
_entity_poly.type
_entity_poly.pdbx_seq_one_letter_code
_entity_poly.pdbx_strand_id
1 'polypeptide(L)'
;MSSSAYLPVALSNVTGLFSLSNGVRVQSQRGSCHNKYTTAISCLSGKTVNADLRVYSPPGNKPVKNGMIVFVVAKASFPSNGSAIMDAAHFAPFPGDPAALDYKVCCSSLPSLTALTLF
;
A
#
# COMPACT_ATOMS: atom_id res chain seq x y z
N MET A 1 12.55 34.51 7.78
CA MET A 1 11.91 34.00 6.55
C MET A 1 12.46 32.60 6.30
N SER A 2 11.74 31.55 6.71
CA SER A 2 12.19 30.16 6.60
C SER A 2 11.96 29.67 5.17
N SER A 3 13.04 29.37 4.45
CA SER A 3 12.99 28.77 3.11
C SER A 3 12.47 27.34 3.23
N SER A 4 11.25 27.09 2.76
CA SER A 4 10.67 25.76 2.65
C SER A 4 11.39 25.01 1.53
N ALA A 5 12.49 24.33 1.87
CA ALA A 5 13.22 23.49 0.93
C ALA A 5 12.29 22.37 0.42
N TYR A 6 12.01 22.38 -0.88
CA TYR A 6 11.37 21.25 -1.57
C TYR A 6 12.32 20.06 -1.49
N LEU A 7 12.06 19.13 -0.57
CA LEU A 7 12.81 17.88 -0.49
C LEU A 7 12.51 17.04 -1.75
N PRO A 8 13.52 16.38 -2.35
CA PRO A 8 13.31 15.55 -3.52
C PRO A 8 12.37 14.40 -3.15
N VAL A 9 11.22 14.37 -3.82
CA VAL A 9 10.27 13.26 -3.74
C VAL A 9 10.55 12.36 -4.94
N ALA A 10 11.04 11.15 -4.69
CA ALA A 10 11.12 10.15 -5.74
C ALA A 10 9.73 9.55 -5.97
N LEU A 11 9.29 9.51 -7.23
CA LEU A 11 8.05 8.87 -7.64
C LEU A 11 8.36 7.55 -8.33
N SER A 12 7.62 6.50 -8.03
CA SER A 12 7.78 5.19 -8.67
C SER A 12 6.46 4.45 -8.79
N ASN A 13 6.34 3.58 -9.78
CA ASN A 13 5.24 2.63 -9.85
C ASN A 13 5.59 1.42 -8.99
N VAL A 14 4.66 0.99 -8.15
CA VAL A 14 4.82 -0.15 -7.25
C VAL A 14 3.67 -1.12 -7.51
N THR A 15 4.03 -2.36 -7.84
CA THR A 15 3.09 -3.46 -8.06
C THR A 15 3.48 -4.65 -7.22
N GLY A 16 2.55 -5.26 -6.51
CA GLY A 16 2.85 -6.46 -5.72
C GLY A 16 1.79 -6.82 -4.70
N LEU A 17 2.14 -7.79 -3.86
CA LEU A 17 1.33 -8.25 -2.74
C LEU A 17 1.76 -7.53 -1.45
N PHE A 18 0.79 -7.00 -0.72
CA PHE A 18 1.00 -6.25 0.51
C PHE A 18 0.13 -6.80 1.63
N SER A 19 0.69 -6.93 2.82
CA SER A 19 -0.10 -7.12 4.04
C SER A 19 -0.54 -5.77 4.57
N LEU A 20 -1.83 -5.61 4.86
CA LEU A 20 -2.38 -4.36 5.39
C LEU A 20 -2.61 -4.40 6.89
N SER A 21 -2.44 -3.25 7.53
CA SER A 21 -2.74 -3.03 8.94
C SER A 21 -3.33 -1.64 9.16
N ASN A 22 -3.98 -1.43 10.31
CA ASN A 22 -4.48 -0.12 10.76
C ASN A 22 -5.38 0.57 9.73
N GLY A 23 -6.27 -0.19 9.10
CA GLY A 23 -7.23 0.33 8.14
C GLY A 23 -8.15 1.37 8.76
N VAL A 24 -8.02 2.64 8.35
CA VAL A 24 -8.85 3.75 8.81
C VAL A 24 -9.42 4.53 7.64
N ARG A 25 -10.68 4.95 7.74
CA ARG A 25 -11.29 5.81 6.73
C ARG A 25 -10.95 7.27 7.01
N VAL A 26 -10.47 7.97 5.99
CA VAL A 26 -10.03 9.36 6.08
C VAL A 26 -10.77 10.17 5.02
N GLN A 27 -11.36 11.29 5.45
CA GLN A 27 -11.90 12.30 4.56
C GLN A 27 -10.88 13.44 4.45
N SER A 28 -10.41 13.72 3.24
CA SER A 28 -9.56 14.86 2.97
C SER A 28 -10.33 16.17 3.11
N GLN A 29 -9.62 17.26 3.37
CA GLN A 29 -10.19 18.62 3.43
C GLN A 29 -10.91 19.03 2.13
N ARG A 30 -10.52 18.44 0.98
CA ARG A 30 -11.14 18.69 -0.33
C ARG A 30 -12.30 17.74 -0.65
N GLY A 31 -12.82 17.03 0.35
CA GLY A 31 -13.99 16.16 0.20
C GLY A 31 -13.72 14.77 -0.38
N SER A 32 -12.50 14.48 -0.85
CA SER A 32 -12.14 13.12 -1.28
C SER A 32 -12.06 12.18 -0.06
N CYS A 33 -12.61 10.98 -0.19
CA CYS A 33 -12.60 9.95 0.86
C CYS A 33 -11.72 8.77 0.42
N HIS A 34 -10.88 8.28 1.32
CA HIS A 34 -10.06 7.10 1.09
C HIS A 34 -9.92 6.26 2.35
N ASN A 35 -9.63 4.98 2.17
CA ASN A 35 -9.16 4.12 3.25
C ASN A 35 -7.63 4.20 3.28
N LYS A 36 -7.06 4.49 4.44
CA LYS A 36 -5.63 4.52 4.70
C LYS A 36 -5.24 3.23 5.42
N TYR A 37 -4.18 2.58 4.97
CA TYR A 37 -3.58 1.40 5.59
C TYR A 37 -2.10 1.63 5.82
N THR A 38 -1.56 1.03 6.87
CA THR A 38 -0.12 0.92 7.09
C THR A 38 0.39 -0.38 6.48
N THR A 39 1.44 -0.30 5.69
CA THR A 39 2.14 -1.43 5.07
C THR A 39 3.63 -1.14 4.99
N ALA A 40 4.40 -2.03 4.38
CA ALA A 40 5.83 -1.87 4.19
C ALA A 40 6.25 -2.37 2.80
N ILE A 41 7.24 -1.70 2.22
CA ILE A 41 7.86 -2.06 0.96
C ILE A 41 9.22 -2.68 1.27
N SER A 42 9.42 -3.93 0.89
CA SER A 42 10.72 -4.58 0.96
C SER A 42 11.50 -4.30 -0.33
N CYS A 43 12.65 -3.65 -0.20
CA CYS A 43 13.54 -3.35 -1.31
C CYS A 43 14.49 -4.53 -1.57
N LEU A 44 14.96 -4.66 -2.81
CA LEU A 44 15.98 -5.66 -3.19
C LEU A 44 17.29 -5.53 -2.41
N SER A 45 17.57 -4.35 -1.86
CA SER A 45 18.71 -4.10 -0.97
C SER A 45 18.56 -4.71 0.42
N GLY A 46 17.45 -5.39 0.71
CA GLY A 46 17.10 -5.93 2.03
C GLY A 46 16.56 -4.87 3.01
N LYS A 47 16.49 -3.60 2.59
CA LYS A 47 15.88 -2.53 3.40
C LYS A 47 14.36 -2.59 3.32
N THR A 48 13.71 -2.29 4.43
CA THR A 48 12.25 -2.16 4.50
C THR A 48 11.89 -0.70 4.70
N VAL A 49 10.97 -0.20 3.88
CA VAL A 49 10.45 1.17 3.95
C VAL A 49 9.00 1.11 4.40
N ASN A 50 8.68 1.79 5.50
CA ASN A 50 7.29 1.92 5.95
C ASN A 50 6.48 2.73 4.92
N ALA A 51 5.27 2.31 4.63
CA ALA A 51 4.41 2.93 3.63
C ALA A 51 2.96 3.08 4.12
N ASP A 52 2.36 4.21 3.77
CA ASP A 52 0.95 4.48 3.94
C ASP A 52 0.23 4.29 2.60
N LEU A 53 -0.60 3.25 2.51
CA LEU A 53 -1.42 2.96 1.33
C LEU A 53 -2.76 3.68 1.41
N ARG A 54 -3.09 4.45 0.38
CA ARG A 54 -4.36 5.14 0.20
C ARG A 54 -5.16 4.48 -0.90
N VAL A 55 -6.37 4.04 -0.55
CA VAL A 55 -7.32 3.44 -1.48
C VAL A 55 -8.56 4.32 -1.54
N TYR A 56 -8.68 5.09 -2.62
CA TYR A 56 -9.82 5.96 -2.84
C TYR A 56 -11.08 5.12 -3.08
N SER A 57 -12.16 5.46 -2.38
CA SER A 57 -13.40 4.68 -2.45
C SER A 57 -14.62 5.54 -2.16
N PRO A 58 -15.79 5.21 -2.75
CA PRO A 58 -17.04 5.90 -2.47
C PRO A 58 -17.38 5.93 -0.98
N PRO A 59 -18.19 6.91 -0.52
CA PRO A 59 -18.71 6.95 0.85
C PRO A 59 -19.33 5.61 1.27
N GLY A 60 -19.14 5.22 2.54
CA GLY A 60 -19.69 3.97 3.09
C GLY A 60 -18.83 2.72 2.90
N ASN A 61 -17.77 2.77 2.06
CA ASN A 61 -16.86 1.64 1.94
C ASN A 61 -16.04 1.45 3.24
N LYS A 62 -16.00 0.21 3.75
CA LYS A 62 -15.31 -0.14 4.99
C LYS A 62 -13.85 -0.55 4.70
N PRO A 63 -12.90 -0.21 5.58
CA PRO A 63 -11.55 -0.75 5.48
C PRO A 63 -11.55 -2.29 5.54
N VAL A 64 -10.62 -2.91 4.82
CA VAL A 64 -10.41 -4.35 4.92
C VAL A 64 -9.85 -4.75 6.29
N LYS A 65 -10.01 -6.02 6.66
CA LYS A 65 -9.50 -6.56 7.92
C LYS A 65 -7.96 -6.43 7.99
N ASN A 66 -7.44 -6.24 9.20
CA ASN A 66 -6.01 -6.31 9.46
C ASN A 66 -5.45 -7.69 9.09
N GLY A 67 -4.22 -7.72 8.56
CA GLY A 67 -3.56 -8.93 8.09
C GLY A 67 -4.04 -9.42 6.72
N MET A 68 -5.00 -8.73 6.09
CA MET A 68 -5.43 -9.07 4.74
C MET A 68 -4.30 -8.81 3.74
N ILE A 69 -4.05 -9.81 2.91
CA ILE A 69 -3.10 -9.73 1.80
C ILE A 69 -3.85 -9.17 0.60
N VAL A 70 -3.26 -8.18 -0.06
CA VAL A 70 -3.87 -7.48 -1.18
C VAL A 70 -2.90 -7.37 -2.33
N PHE A 71 -3.39 -7.54 -3.55
CA PHE A 71 -2.66 -7.17 -4.76
C PHE A 71 -2.91 -5.69 -5.05
N VAL A 72 -1.82 -4.93 -5.21
CA VAL A 72 -1.86 -3.48 -5.38
C VAL A 72 -1.04 -3.09 -6.59
N VAL A 73 -1.58 -2.17 -7.39
CA VAL A 73 -0.84 -1.36 -8.36
C VAL A 73 -0.99 0.08 -7.89
N ALA A 74 0.11 0.75 -7.57
CA ALA A 74 0.09 2.08 -6.96
C ALA A 74 1.20 2.99 -7.50
N LYS A 75 0.97 4.29 -7.40
CA LYS A 75 2.02 5.30 -7.47
C LYS A 75 2.55 5.55 -6.08
N ALA A 76 3.84 5.31 -5.87
CA ALA A 76 4.53 5.54 -4.61
C ALA A 76 5.34 6.84 -4.66
N SER A 77 5.26 7.58 -3.57
CA SER A 77 6.03 8.79 -3.28
C SER A 77 6.93 8.50 -2.10
N PHE A 78 8.24 8.66 -2.29
CA PHE A 78 9.26 8.43 -1.27
C PHE A 78 9.83 9.78 -0.83
N PRO A 79 9.29 10.39 0.24
CA PRO A 79 9.88 11.59 0.81
C PRO A 79 11.24 11.25 1.42
N SER A 80 12.17 12.21 1.44
CA SER A 80 13.50 11.99 2.03
C SER A 80 13.45 11.67 3.53
N ASN A 81 12.40 12.14 4.23
CA ASN A 81 12.12 11.86 5.62
C ASN A 81 10.66 11.39 5.77
N GLY A 82 10.46 10.22 6.36
CA GLY A 82 9.13 9.70 6.71
C GLY A 82 8.74 8.43 5.96
N SER A 83 7.47 8.04 6.09
CA SER A 83 6.90 6.88 5.40
C SER A 83 6.63 7.21 3.93
N ALA A 84 6.82 6.22 3.06
CA ALA A 84 6.37 6.30 1.68
C ALA A 84 4.85 6.45 1.63
N ILE A 85 4.33 7.17 0.64
CA ILE A 85 2.90 7.30 0.41
C ILE A 85 2.57 6.58 -0.88
N MET A 86 1.63 5.64 -0.84
CA MET A 86 1.19 4.89 -2.01
C MET A 86 -0.26 5.25 -2.32
N ASP A 87 -0.53 5.77 -3.51
CA ASP A 87 -1.88 5.96 -4.02
C ASP A 87 -2.24 4.81 -4.96
N ALA A 88 -3.19 3.98 -4.54
CA ALA A 88 -3.60 2.79 -5.28
C ALA A 88 -4.41 3.15 -6.53
N ALA A 89 -3.98 2.67 -7.69
CA ALA A 89 -4.75 2.65 -8.92
C ALA A 89 -5.56 1.34 -9.06
N HIS A 90 -5.00 0.23 -8.56
CA HIS A 90 -5.68 -1.06 -8.47
C HIS A 90 -5.51 -1.65 -7.07
N PHE A 91 -6.59 -2.21 -6.54
CA PHE A 91 -6.65 -2.79 -5.20
C PHE A 91 -7.56 -4.02 -5.24
N ALA A 92 -6.98 -5.20 -5.05
CA ALA A 92 -7.70 -6.47 -5.05
C ALA A 92 -7.33 -7.27 -3.80
N PRO A 93 -8.24 -7.40 -2.83
CA PRO A 93 -8.02 -8.25 -1.68
C PRO A 93 -7.95 -9.73 -2.05
N PHE A 94 -7.00 -10.45 -1.47
CA PHE A 94 -6.91 -11.89 -1.65
C PHE A 94 -8.05 -12.57 -0.89
N PRO A 95 -8.80 -13.48 -1.53
CA PRO A 95 -9.96 -14.12 -0.92
C PRO A 95 -9.55 -15.00 0.27
N GLY A 96 -10.45 -15.13 1.26
CA GLY A 96 -10.25 -15.93 2.47
C GLY A 96 -10.32 -15.11 3.75
N ASP A 97 -10.06 -15.77 4.88
CA ASP A 97 -10.04 -15.12 6.19
C ASP A 97 -8.59 -14.90 6.67
N PRO A 98 -8.14 -13.65 6.88
CA PRO A 98 -6.77 -13.37 7.30
C PRO A 98 -6.41 -13.88 8.70
N ALA A 99 -7.41 -14.31 9.49
CA ALA A 99 -7.19 -14.95 10.78
C ALA A 99 -6.96 -16.47 10.67
N ALA A 100 -7.22 -17.08 9.51
CA ALA A 100 -6.98 -18.50 9.30
C ALA A 100 -5.48 -18.82 9.26
N LEU A 101 -5.10 -19.95 9.87
CA LEU A 101 -3.70 -20.33 10.08
C LEU A 101 -2.96 -20.62 8.77
N ASP A 102 -3.69 -21.05 7.75
CA ASP A 102 -3.23 -21.39 6.41
C ASP A 102 -3.34 -20.25 5.39
N TYR A 103 -3.94 -19.10 5.76
CA TYR A 103 -4.17 -17.98 4.82
C TYR A 103 -2.89 -17.47 4.16
N LYS A 104 -1.82 -17.33 4.95
CA LYS A 104 -0.51 -16.88 4.44
C LYS A 104 0.18 -17.92 3.56
N VAL A 105 -0.03 -19.20 3.86
CA VAL A 105 0.53 -20.32 3.10
C VAL A 105 -0.09 -20.34 1.70
N CYS A 106 -1.40 -20.16 1.60
CA CYS A 106 -2.12 -20.04 0.32
C CYS A 106 -1.70 -18.82 -0.51
N CYS A 107 -1.22 -17.74 0.11
CA CYS A 107 -0.69 -16.59 -0.64
C CYS A 107 0.74 -16.85 -1.15
N SER A 108 1.56 -17.60 -0.41
CA SER A 108 2.92 -17.94 -0.83
C SER A 108 3.00 -18.95 -1.97
N SER A 109 1.92 -19.69 -2.26
CA SER A 109 1.84 -20.62 -3.38
C SER A 109 1.50 -19.94 -4.71
N LEU A 110 1.17 -18.63 -4.70
CA LEU A 110 1.06 -17.86 -5.93
C LEU A 110 2.45 -17.76 -6.56
N PRO A 111 2.61 -18.07 -7.85
CA PRO A 111 3.89 -17.86 -8.53
C PRO A 111 4.28 -16.40 -8.31
N SER A 112 5.50 -16.21 -7.78
CA SER A 112 5.98 -14.88 -7.42
C SER A 112 5.75 -13.93 -8.59
N LEU A 113 4.97 -12.87 -8.38
CA LEU A 113 4.71 -11.83 -9.40
C LEU A 113 5.97 -11.06 -9.81
N THR A 114 7.15 -11.49 -9.36
CA THR A 114 8.49 -11.11 -9.81
C THR A 114 8.70 -11.24 -11.33
N ALA A 115 7.79 -11.88 -12.08
CA ALA A 115 7.89 -12.05 -13.53
C ALA A 115 7.25 -10.93 -14.38
N LEU A 116 6.58 -9.92 -13.81
CA LEU A 116 5.91 -8.86 -14.59
C LEU A 116 6.28 -7.46 -14.11
N THR A 117 7.55 -7.09 -14.27
CA THR A 117 7.94 -5.68 -14.49
C THR A 117 9.17 -5.64 -15.40
N LEU A 118 8.96 -5.94 -16.67
CA LEU A 118 9.79 -5.50 -17.78
C LEU A 118 8.80 -4.92 -18.79
N PHE A 119 8.79 -3.59 -18.91
CA PHE A 119 8.71 -2.76 -20.11
C PHE A 119 8.57 -1.30 -19.68
#